data_AF-A0A924HNA2-F1
#
_entry.id   AF-A0A924HNA2-F1
#
_cell.length_a   1.000
_cell.length_b   1.000
_cell.length_c   1.000
_cell.angle_alpha   90.00
_cell.angle_beta   90.00
_cell.angle_gamma   90.00
#
_symmetry.space_group_name_H-M   'P 1'
#
loop_
_entity.id
_entity.type
_entity.pdbx_description
1 polymer ?
#
loop_
_entity_poly.entity_id
_entity_poly.type
_entity_poly.pdbx_seq_one_letter_code
_entity_poly.pdbx_strand_id
1 'polypeptide(L)' 'MYPEYLVEPMRAELTNVGFEELKSAEEVDSAIKSEGTVFVVVNSV' A
#
# COMPACT_ATOMS: atom_id res chain seq x y z
N MET A 1 -13.59 -9.23 -6.77
CA MET A 1 -12.16 -8.82 -6.81
C MET A 1 -11.77 -8.65 -8.26
N TYR A 2 -11.08 -7.57 -8.60
CA TYR A 2 -10.52 -7.39 -9.94
C TYR A 2 -9.39 -8.41 -10.16
N PRO A 3 -9.21 -8.91 -11.39
CA PRO A 3 -8.08 -9.77 -11.74
C PRO A 3 -6.72 -9.16 -11.37
N GLU A 4 -5.80 -9.98 -10.87
CA GLU A 4 -4.46 -9.54 -10.40
C GLU A 4 -3.72 -8.67 -11.42
N TYR A 5 -3.74 -9.06 -12.70
CA TYR A 5 -3.08 -8.35 -13.79
C TYR A 5 -3.60 -6.93 -14.02
N LEU A 6 -4.81 -6.61 -13.56
CA LEU A 6 -5.35 -5.25 -13.61
C LEU A 6 -4.89 -4.40 -12.43
N VAL A 7 -4.66 -5.02 -11.27
CA VAL A 7 -4.34 -4.30 -10.02
C VAL A 7 -2.84 -4.14 -9.82
N GLU A 8 -2.04 -5.08 -10.34
CA GLU A 8 -0.58 -5.06 -10.33
C GLU A 8 0.03 -3.75 -10.85
N PRO A 9 -0.35 -3.22 -12.04
CA PRO A 9 0.21 -1.95 -12.51
C PRO A 9 -0.13 -0.77 -11.59
N MET A 10 -1.34 -0.73 -11.02
CA MET A 10 -1.75 0.36 -10.11
C MET A 10 -0.99 0.32 -8.78
N ARG A 11 -0.64 -0.89 -8.30
CA ARG A 11 0.25 -1.06 -7.13
C ARG A 11 1.67 -0.63 -7.46
N ALA A 12 2.17 -1.02 -8.63
CA ALA A 12 3.52 -0.68 -9.10
C ALA A 12 3.72 0.83 -9.25
N GLU A 13 2.71 1.58 -9.69
CA GLU A 13 2.79 3.05 -9.78
C GLU A 13 3.10 3.69 -8.42
N LEU A 14 2.48 3.22 -7.33
CA LEU A 14 2.73 3.73 -5.98
C LEU A 14 4.07 3.28 -5.43
N THR A 15 4.43 2.00 -5.59
CA THR A 15 5.71 1.49 -5.07
C THR A 15 6.91 2.10 -5.81
N ASN A 16 6.78 2.40 -7.10
CA ASN A 16 7.81 3.08 -7.89
C ASN A 16 8.08 4.52 -7.41
N VAL A 17 7.11 5.19 -6.78
CA VAL A 17 7.28 6.55 -6.23
C VAL A 17 7.60 6.54 -4.73
N GLY A 18 7.86 5.36 -4.14
CA GLY A 18 8.38 5.21 -2.79
C GLY A 18 7.33 4.84 -1.73
N PHE A 19 6.11 4.47 -2.12
CA PHE A 19 5.16 3.89 -1.15
C PHE A 19 5.53 2.45 -0.83
N GLU A 20 5.35 2.08 0.43
CA GLU A 20 5.40 0.69 0.88
C GLU A 20 4.01 0.04 0.72
N GLU A 21 3.98 -1.15 0.13
CA GLU A 21 2.74 -1.91 -0.03
C GLU A 21 2.47 -2.76 1.22
N LEU A 22 1.33 -2.55 1.86
CA LEU A 22 0.89 -3.29 3.05
C LEU A 22 -0.25 -4.26 2.67
N LYS A 23 -0.03 -5.56 2.84
CA LYS A 23 -0.92 -6.66 2.40
C LYS A 23 -1.67 -7.33 3.53
N SER A 24 -1.25 -7.11 4.78
CA SER A 24 -1.86 -7.72 5.96
C SER A 24 -2.29 -6.66 6.98
N ALA A 25 -3.20 -7.05 7.88
CA ALA A 25 -3.63 -6.16 8.96
C ALA A 25 -2.46 -5.88 9.92
N GLU A 26 -1.59 -6.86 10.14
CA GLU A 26 -0.40 -6.76 10.99
C GLU A 26 0.63 -5.76 10.43
N GLU A 27 0.83 -5.75 9.11
CA GLU A 27 1.68 -4.77 8.42
C GLU A 27 1.13 -3.34 8.57
N VAL A 28 -0.19 -3.17 8.41
CA VAL A 28 -0.87 -1.88 8.63
C VAL A 28 -0.69 -1.41 10.08
N ASP A 29 -0.93 -2.29 11.04
CA ASP A 29 -0.80 -2.01 12.47
C ASP A 29 0.62 -1.58 12.84
N SER A 30 1.62 -2.23 12.23
CA SER A 30 3.04 -1.93 12.45
C SER A 30 3.42 -0.58 11.85
N ALA A 31 2.96 -0.27 10.63
CA ALA A 31 3.21 1.00 9.97
C ALA A 31 2.61 2.18 10.76
N ILE A 32 1.36 2.07 11.23
CA ILE A 32 0.67 3.14 11.98
C ILE A 32 1.33 3.40 13.35
N LYS A 33 1.90 2.38 13.99
CA LYS A 33 2.58 2.51 15.29
C LYS A 33 4.02 3.01 15.19
N SER A 34 4.55 3.23 13.98
CA SER A 34 5.89 3.75 13.77
C SER A 34 6.05 5.19 14.30
N GLU A 35 7.27 5.55 14.67
CA GLU A 35 7.56 6.90 15.14
C GLU A 35 7.50 7.93 14.00
N GLY A 36 6.97 9.11 14.28
CA GLY A 36 6.88 10.20 13.32
C GLY A 36 5.50 10.33 12.66
N THR A 37 5.46 10.62 11.36
CA THR A 37 4.22 10.83 10.60
C THR A 37 4.15 9.86 9.44
N VAL A 38 3.03 9.15 9.34
CA VAL A 38 2.76 8.18 8.28
C VAL A 38 1.82 8.79 7.26
N PHE A 39 2.23 8.83 5.99
CA PHE A 39 1.36 9.22 4.88
C PHE A 39 0.75 7.99 4.23
N VAL A 40 -0.56 7.80 4.41
CA VAL A 40 -1.29 6.62 3.95
C VAL A 40 -2.11 6.96 2.70
N VAL A 41 -1.95 6.16 1.65
CA VAL A 41 -2.77 6.22 0.44
C VAL A 41 -3.63 4.96 0.37
N VAL A 42 -4.95 5.15 0.32
CA VAL A 42 -5.90 4.06 0.06
C VAL A 42 -6.06 3.94 -1.46
N ASN A 43 -5.37 2.96 -2.04
CA ASN A 43 -5.47 2.70 -3.47
C ASN A 43 -6.77 1.93 -3.79
N SER A 44 -7.45 2.30 -4.88
CA SER A 44 -8.72 1.69 -5.32
C SER A 44 -8.74 1.50 -6.82
N VAL A 45 -9.47 0.49 -7.29
CA VAL A 45 -9.76 0.21 -8.72
C VAL A 45 -11.17 0.64 -9.07
#